data_AF-A0A554V407-F1
#
_entry.id   AF-A0A554V407-F1
#
_cell.length_a   1.000
_cell.length_b   1.000
_cell.length_c   1.000
_cell.angle_alpha   90.00
_cell.angle_beta   90.00
_cell.angle_gamma   90.00
#
_symmetry.space_group_name_H-M   'P 1'
#
loop_
_entity.id
_entity.type
_entity.pdbx_description
1 polymer ?
#
loop_
_entity_poly.entity_id
_entity_poly.type
_entity_poly.pdbx_seq_one_letter_code
_entity_poly.pdbx_strand_id
1 'polypeptide(L)'
;MSSLTERREKDNMPTEVTASLMIGPITADSYHGTATWGSGKWFCPSHTLLLMEGSRPSWVVQPIQFTGRPAPAFRIDPSSREHLLAAGVLGYVALTAPHALDLTPRLQGTVAQASGDKGLRIGRINRDLAADVFTVCEEFVDGVVTVMPGSTITAEELDIAACHGLRVAAAANGRSVDLSASK
;
A
#
# COMPACT_ATOMS: atom_id res chain seq x y z
N MET A 1 -34.05 17.96 -0.06
CA MET A 1 -34.04 17.29 1.27
C MET A 1 -33.20 16.00 1.26
N SER A 2 -32.03 15.99 0.59
CA SER A 2 -31.21 14.78 0.38
C SER A 2 -29.88 14.78 1.16
N SER A 3 -29.70 15.63 2.20
CA SER A 3 -28.36 15.85 2.79
C SER A 3 -28.12 15.23 4.16
N LEU A 4 -29.16 14.72 4.84
CA LEU A 4 -29.04 14.16 6.19
C LEU A 4 -28.99 12.63 6.21
N THR A 5 -29.69 11.98 5.27
CA THR A 5 -29.69 10.52 5.08
C THR A 5 -28.38 10.04 4.47
N GLU A 6 -27.87 10.70 3.41
CA GLU A 6 -26.56 10.39 2.81
C GLU A 6 -25.39 10.59 3.79
N ARG A 7 -25.49 11.59 4.69
CA ARG A 7 -24.47 11.79 5.74
C ARG A 7 -24.49 10.69 6.80
N ARG A 8 -25.68 10.22 7.19
CA ARG A 8 -25.82 9.11 8.15
C ARG A 8 -25.33 7.76 7.59
N GLU A 9 -25.52 7.51 6.30
CA GLU A 9 -24.99 6.30 5.65
C GLU A 9 -23.46 6.30 5.60
N LYS A 10 -22.85 7.46 5.34
CA LYS A 10 -21.39 7.60 5.32
C LYS A 10 -20.73 7.42 6.69
N ASP A 11 -21.44 7.80 7.76
CA ASP A 11 -21.00 7.63 9.16
C ASP A 11 -21.20 6.20 9.68
N ASN A 12 -22.10 5.42 9.06
CA ASN A 12 -22.41 4.02 9.42
C ASN A 12 -21.85 2.99 8.43
N MET A 13 -20.94 3.39 7.54
CA MET A 13 -20.30 2.46 6.61
C MET A 13 -19.62 1.35 7.42
N PRO A 14 -20.05 0.08 7.29
CA PRO A 14 -19.33 -1.03 7.90
C PRO A 14 -17.87 -1.00 7.42
N THR A 15 -16.94 -1.25 8.33
CA THR A 15 -15.53 -1.35 7.97
C THR A 15 -15.35 -2.59 7.11
N GLU A 16 -15.08 -2.37 5.82
CA GLU A 16 -14.89 -3.45 4.84
C GLU A 16 -13.44 -3.45 4.34
N VAL A 17 -12.92 -4.65 4.05
CA VAL A 17 -11.65 -4.76 3.34
C VAL A 17 -11.93 -4.43 1.88
N THR A 18 -11.31 -3.38 1.37
CA THR A 18 -11.57 -2.84 0.02
C THR A 18 -10.35 -2.93 -0.89
N ALA A 19 -9.16 -3.16 -0.34
CA ALA A 19 -7.98 -3.51 -1.12
C ALA A 19 -7.05 -4.42 -0.32
N SER A 20 -6.25 -5.20 -1.04
CA SER A 20 -5.11 -5.93 -0.50
C SER A 20 -3.85 -5.58 -1.27
N LEU A 21 -2.72 -5.50 -0.59
CA LEU A 21 -1.42 -5.26 -1.18
C LEU A 21 -0.44 -6.28 -0.63
N MET A 22 -0.01 -7.21 -1.48
CA MET A 22 1.10 -8.11 -1.16
C MET A 22 2.39 -7.37 -1.49
N ILE A 23 3.22 -7.09 -0.49
CA ILE A 23 4.39 -6.21 -0.62
C ILE A 23 5.60 -6.82 0.09
N GLY A 24 6.78 -6.53 -0.44
CA GLY A 24 8.05 -6.97 0.13
C GLY A 24 9.17 -5.98 -0.17
N PRO A 25 10.25 -5.97 0.62
CA PRO A 25 11.42 -5.17 0.30
C PRO A 25 12.02 -5.68 -1.03
N ILE A 26 12.79 -4.86 -1.75
CA ILE A 26 13.63 -5.30 -2.87
C ILE A 26 15.02 -5.64 -2.34
N THR A 27 15.33 -6.92 -2.32
CA THR A 27 16.60 -7.51 -1.89
C THR A 27 16.97 -8.63 -2.85
N ALA A 28 18.19 -9.16 -2.77
CA ALA A 28 18.60 -10.32 -3.55
C ALA A 28 17.68 -11.54 -3.31
N ASP A 29 17.12 -11.66 -2.09
CA ASP A 29 16.24 -12.76 -1.67
C ASP A 29 14.75 -12.46 -1.92
N SER A 30 14.41 -11.25 -2.39
CA SER A 30 13.03 -10.85 -2.69
C SER A 30 12.47 -11.51 -3.95
N TYR A 31 13.33 -12.25 -4.66
CA TYR A 31 12.96 -13.02 -5.83
C TYR A 31 13.36 -14.49 -5.63
N HIS A 32 12.46 -15.42 -5.91
CA HIS A 32 12.83 -16.82 -6.02
C HIS A 32 13.59 -17.08 -7.32
N GLY A 33 14.68 -17.85 -7.21
CA GLY A 33 15.51 -18.25 -8.33
C GLY A 33 16.82 -17.47 -8.37
N THR A 34 17.91 -18.15 -8.01
CA THR A 34 19.20 -17.84 -8.64
C THR A 34 19.03 -17.93 -10.16
N ALA A 35 19.85 -17.20 -10.91
CA ALA A 35 19.79 -17.03 -12.37
C ALA A 35 19.90 -18.32 -13.23
N THR A 36 19.61 -19.50 -12.67
CA THR A 36 19.71 -20.82 -13.27
C THR A 36 18.45 -21.27 -14.03
N TRP A 37 17.29 -20.64 -13.82
CA TRP A 37 16.02 -21.07 -14.45
C TRP A 37 15.24 -19.90 -15.07
N GLY A 38 15.75 -19.39 -16.19
CA GLY A 38 15.03 -18.42 -17.04
C GLY A 38 14.98 -16.99 -16.48
N SER A 39 14.63 -16.05 -17.34
CA SER A 39 14.59 -14.60 -17.05
C SER A 39 13.46 -14.15 -16.11
N GLY A 40 12.73 -15.08 -15.49
CA GLY A 40 11.58 -14.78 -14.64
C GLY A 40 11.99 -14.64 -13.18
N LYS A 41 12.12 -13.40 -12.69
CA LYS A 41 12.24 -13.12 -11.25
C LYS A 41 10.87 -13.27 -10.59
N TRP A 42 10.71 -14.24 -9.69
CA TRP A 42 9.43 -14.47 -8.98
C TRP A 42 9.38 -13.67 -7.69
N PHE A 43 8.54 -12.63 -7.62
CA PHE A 43 8.37 -11.82 -6.40
C PHE A 43 7.94 -12.64 -5.17
N CYS A 44 8.68 -12.48 -4.07
CA CYS A 44 8.39 -13.07 -2.77
C CYS A 44 7.92 -11.97 -1.79
N PRO A 45 6.60 -11.78 -1.60
CA PRO A 45 6.10 -10.80 -0.63
C PRO A 45 6.48 -11.22 0.79
N SER A 46 6.85 -10.25 1.62
CA SER A 46 7.08 -10.48 3.05
C SER A 46 5.92 -10.02 3.92
N HIS A 47 5.00 -9.23 3.38
CA HIS A 47 3.84 -8.69 4.09
C HIS A 47 2.59 -8.66 3.22
N THR A 48 1.44 -8.75 3.89
CA THR A 48 0.13 -8.42 3.33
C THR A 48 -0.40 -7.19 4.03
N LEU A 49 -0.78 -6.19 3.25
CA LEU A 49 -1.46 -4.98 3.68
C LEU A 49 -2.94 -5.10 3.31
N LEU A 50 -3.83 -4.96 4.28
CA LEU A 50 -5.28 -4.97 4.07
C LEU A 50 -5.82 -3.57 4.32
N LEU A 51 -6.35 -2.94 3.28
CA LEU A 51 -7.02 -1.65 3.40
C LEU A 51 -8.43 -1.89 3.93
N MET A 52 -8.69 -1.35 5.12
CA MET A 52 -10.01 -1.29 5.71
C MET A 52 -10.58 0.11 5.52
N GLU A 53 -11.65 0.23 4.73
CA GLU A 53 -12.37 1.48 4.53
C GLU A 53 -13.69 1.44 5.32
N GLY A 54 -13.76 2.24 6.37
CA GLY A 54 -14.97 2.48 7.17
C GLY A 54 -15.16 3.98 7.37
N SER A 55 -15.50 4.42 8.59
CA SER A 55 -15.51 5.86 8.91
C SER A 55 -14.11 6.50 8.78
N ARG A 56 -13.06 5.76 9.14
CA ARG A 56 -11.65 6.14 8.96
C ARG A 56 -10.89 5.02 8.21
N PRO A 57 -10.17 5.35 7.13
CA PRO A 57 -9.37 4.36 6.42
C PRO A 57 -8.16 3.94 7.27
N SER A 58 -7.76 2.67 7.16
CA SER A 58 -6.54 2.17 7.78
C SER A 58 -6.01 0.96 7.01
N TRP A 59 -4.69 0.85 6.91
CA TRP A 59 -4.04 -0.37 6.45
C TRP A 59 -3.63 -1.22 7.66
N VAL A 60 -4.02 -2.49 7.65
CA VAL A 60 -3.50 -3.50 8.56
C VAL A 60 -2.35 -4.21 7.89
N VAL A 61 -1.16 -4.10 8.46
CA VAL A 61 0.08 -4.71 7.97
C VAL A 61 0.29 -6.03 8.70
N GLN A 62 0.31 -7.14 7.96
CA GLN A 62 0.55 -8.48 8.49
C GLN A 62 1.83 -9.06 7.88
N PRO A 63 2.86 -9.37 8.69
CA PRO A 63 4.01 -10.12 8.21
C PRO A 63 3.62 -11.53 7.76
N ILE A 64 4.14 -11.97 6.62
CA ILE A 64 3.99 -13.34 6.12
C ILE A 64 5.07 -14.18 6.81
N GLN A 65 4.68 -14.94 7.83
CA GLN A 65 5.61 -15.83 8.54
C GLN A 65 5.53 -17.26 8.03
N PHE A 66 6.68 -17.86 7.75
CA PHE A 66 6.81 -19.27 7.36
C PHE A 66 6.77 -20.23 8.57
N THR A 67 6.86 -19.72 9.79
CA THR A 67 7.11 -20.51 11.02
C THR A 67 5.88 -20.77 11.89
N GLY A 68 4.68 -20.40 11.41
CA GLY A 68 3.40 -20.76 12.04
C GLY A 68 3.06 -20.04 13.36
N ARG A 69 3.86 -19.06 13.80
CA ARG A 69 3.53 -18.19 14.93
C ARG A 69 2.94 -16.87 14.43
N PRO A 70 1.89 -16.33 15.08
CA PRO A 70 1.35 -15.03 14.69
C PRO A 70 2.33 -13.92 15.07
N ALA A 71 2.78 -13.14 14.07
CA ALA A 71 3.45 -11.89 14.30
C ALA A 71 2.45 -10.80 14.74
N PRO A 72 2.86 -9.81 15.53
CA PRO A 72 2.01 -8.65 15.79
C PRO A 72 1.70 -7.92 14.47
N ALA A 73 0.43 -7.62 14.25
CA ALA A 73 0.01 -6.76 13.13
C ALA A 73 0.31 -5.29 13.47
N PHE A 74 0.67 -4.52 12.45
CA PHE A 74 0.85 -3.07 12.55
C PHE A 74 -0.29 -2.35 11.84
N ARG A 75 -0.50 -1.09 12.22
CA ARG A 75 -1.49 -0.22 11.57
C ARG A 75 -0.79 0.96 10.93
N ILE A 76 -1.27 1.33 9.75
CA ILE A 76 -0.97 2.60 9.10
C ILE A 76 -2.32 3.30 8.96
N ASP A 77 -2.48 4.46 9.58
CA ASP A 77 -3.73 5.21 9.63
C ASP A 77 -3.56 6.52 8.81
N PRO A 78 -4.00 6.55 7.55
CA PRO A 78 -4.03 7.77 6.74
C PRO A 78 -4.99 8.80 7.33
N SER A 79 -4.57 10.07 7.34
CA SER A 79 -5.41 11.17 7.82
C SER A 79 -6.47 11.64 6.82
N SER A 80 -6.36 11.23 5.56
CA SER A 80 -7.29 11.53 4.46
C SER A 80 -7.67 10.25 3.69
N ARG A 81 -8.80 10.32 2.98
CA ARG A 81 -9.22 9.28 2.01
C ARG A 81 -8.58 9.44 0.63
N GLU A 82 -7.88 10.54 0.40
CA GLU A 82 -7.13 10.78 -0.83
C GLU A 82 -5.81 10.00 -0.78
N HIS A 83 -5.44 9.40 -1.91
CA HIS A 83 -4.15 8.73 -2.12
C HIS A 83 -3.82 7.63 -1.09
N LEU A 84 -4.77 6.72 -0.86
CA LEU A 84 -4.64 5.67 0.16
C LEU A 84 -3.57 4.64 -0.18
N LEU A 85 -3.34 4.33 -1.45
CA LEU A 85 -2.29 3.40 -1.86
C LEU A 85 -0.91 4.00 -1.58
N ALA A 86 -0.70 5.27 -1.95
CA ALA A 86 0.53 5.99 -1.61
C ALA A 86 0.74 6.02 -0.09
N ALA A 87 -0.31 6.28 0.70
CA ALA A 87 -0.21 6.26 2.16
C ALA A 87 0.19 4.88 2.72
N GLY A 88 -0.36 3.80 2.14
CA GLY A 88 -0.03 2.42 2.51
C GLY A 88 1.42 2.08 2.20
N VAL A 89 1.90 2.42 1.00
CA VAL A 89 3.29 2.19 0.56
C VAL A 89 4.27 3.00 1.42
N LEU A 90 4.02 4.30 1.63
CA LEU A 90 4.86 5.14 2.46
C LEU A 90 4.94 4.61 3.90
N GLY A 91 3.80 4.23 4.49
CA GLY A 91 3.77 3.67 5.83
C GLY A 91 4.50 2.34 5.92
N TYR A 92 4.40 1.48 4.90
CA TYR A 92 5.15 0.22 4.85
C TYR A 92 6.66 0.45 4.79
N VAL A 93 7.13 1.37 3.94
CA VAL A 93 8.55 1.75 3.86
C VAL A 93 9.03 2.34 5.18
N ALA A 94 8.26 3.23 5.80
CA ALA A 94 8.61 3.79 7.10
C ALA A 94 8.74 2.72 8.21
N LEU A 95 7.94 1.63 8.14
CA LEU A 95 8.01 0.52 9.09
C LEU A 95 9.22 -0.40 8.83
N THR A 96 9.55 -0.67 7.57
CA THR A 96 10.48 -1.76 7.20
C THR A 96 11.86 -1.27 6.73
N ALA A 97 11.94 -0.06 6.19
CA ALA A 97 13.14 0.58 5.68
C ALA A 97 13.12 2.10 5.99
N PRO A 98 13.08 2.51 7.28
CA PRO A 98 12.94 3.92 7.66
C PRO A 98 14.02 4.84 7.08
N HIS A 99 15.23 4.31 6.88
CA HIS A 99 16.36 5.03 6.27
C HIS A 99 16.09 5.50 4.83
N ALA A 100 15.15 4.86 4.12
CA ALA A 100 14.72 5.29 2.79
C ALA A 100 14.12 6.70 2.79
N LEU A 101 13.60 7.15 3.94
CA LEU A 101 12.96 8.46 4.08
C LEU A 101 13.93 9.56 4.53
N ASP A 102 15.15 9.21 4.96
CA ASP A 102 16.13 10.17 5.50
C ASP A 102 16.56 11.21 4.45
N LEU A 103 16.55 10.83 3.17
CA LEU A 103 16.91 11.70 2.05
C LEU A 103 15.74 12.55 1.54
N THR A 104 14.53 12.34 2.06
CA THR A 104 13.32 13.06 1.61
C THR A 104 12.56 13.67 2.80
N PRO A 105 13.00 14.83 3.33
CA PRO A 105 12.40 15.46 4.51
C PRO A 105 10.90 15.71 4.40
N ARG A 106 10.41 15.97 3.17
CA ARG A 106 8.98 16.16 2.88
C ARG A 106 8.16 14.89 3.15
N LEU A 107 8.65 13.72 2.74
CA LEU A 107 8.01 12.44 3.01
C LEU A 107 8.14 12.06 4.48
N GLN A 108 9.32 12.26 5.06
CA GLN A 108 9.57 12.01 6.49
C GLN A 108 8.60 12.81 7.37
N GLY A 109 8.40 14.11 7.08
CA GLY A 109 7.46 14.96 7.81
C GLY A 109 5.98 14.58 7.66
N THR A 110 5.67 13.68 6.72
CA THR A 110 4.31 13.14 6.53
C THR A 110 4.06 11.91 7.41
N VAL A 111 5.10 11.30 7.99
CA VAL A 111 4.99 10.11 8.82
C VAL A 111 5.13 10.47 10.30
N ALA A 112 4.20 10.02 11.13
CA ALA A 112 4.27 10.15 12.58
C ALA A 112 3.96 8.81 13.25
N GLN A 113 4.50 8.59 14.45
CA GLN A 113 4.06 7.48 15.30
C GLN A 113 2.60 7.70 15.73
N ALA A 114 1.80 6.64 15.70
CA ALA A 114 0.43 6.68 16.22
C ALA A 114 0.44 6.82 17.76
N SER A 115 -0.60 7.44 18.32
CA SER A 115 -0.75 7.54 19.77
C SER A 115 -1.07 6.17 20.37
N GLY A 116 -0.13 5.60 21.13
CA GLY A 116 -0.14 4.21 21.59
C GLY A 116 0.72 3.36 20.67
N ASP A 117 1.74 2.71 21.23
CA ASP A 117 2.99 2.17 20.62
C ASP A 117 2.90 1.20 19.41
N LYS A 118 1.78 1.15 18.67
CA LYS A 118 1.54 0.17 17.62
C LYS A 118 0.89 0.81 16.40
N GLY A 119 1.64 1.60 15.66
CA GLY A 119 1.27 2.01 14.31
C GLY A 119 1.87 3.33 13.86
N LEU A 120 1.57 3.68 12.61
CA LEU A 120 1.94 4.95 12.00
C LEU A 120 0.69 5.74 11.64
N ARG A 121 0.79 7.06 11.77
CA ARG A 121 -0.13 8.02 11.19
C ARG A 121 0.51 8.64 9.96
N ILE A 122 -0.22 8.68 8.87
CA ILE A 122 0.21 9.34 7.63
C ILE A 122 -0.57 10.64 7.46
N GLY A 123 0.16 11.75 7.32
CA GLY A 123 -0.38 13.06 6.98
C GLY A 123 -1.13 13.06 5.65
N ARG A 124 -1.72 14.20 5.29
CA ARG A 124 -2.46 14.29 4.02
C ARG A 124 -1.48 14.19 2.86
N ILE A 125 -1.73 13.26 1.95
CA ILE A 125 -0.99 13.13 0.69
C ILE A 125 -1.81 13.82 -0.40
N ASN A 126 -1.17 14.69 -1.17
CA ASN A 126 -1.75 15.25 -2.39
C ASN A 126 -1.15 14.55 -3.62
N ARG A 127 -1.65 14.86 -4.82
CA ARG A 127 -1.22 14.20 -6.05
C ARG A 127 0.30 14.24 -6.27
N ASP A 128 0.93 15.39 -6.12
CA ASP A 128 2.37 15.54 -6.30
C ASP A 128 3.15 14.70 -5.27
N LEU A 129 2.70 14.70 -4.01
CA LEU A 129 3.31 13.91 -2.95
C LEU A 129 3.08 12.41 -3.16
N ALA A 130 1.96 12.00 -3.76
CA ALA A 130 1.71 10.60 -4.10
C ALA A 130 2.70 10.11 -5.16
N ALA A 131 2.96 10.91 -6.20
CA ALA A 131 4.00 10.61 -7.18
C ALA A 131 5.41 10.55 -6.55
N ASP A 132 5.73 11.49 -5.66
CA ASP A 132 6.99 11.47 -4.89
C ASP A 132 7.12 10.18 -4.06
N VAL A 133 6.03 9.73 -3.40
CA VAL A 133 6.03 8.48 -2.64
C VAL A 133 6.42 7.31 -3.53
N PHE A 134 5.75 7.14 -4.67
CA PHE A 134 6.04 6.00 -5.54
C PHE A 134 7.44 6.08 -6.15
N THR A 135 7.89 7.28 -6.52
CA THR A 135 9.26 7.51 -7.03
C THR A 135 10.32 7.16 -6.01
N VAL A 136 10.15 7.54 -4.73
CA VAL A 136 11.13 7.25 -3.69
C VAL A 136 11.07 5.78 -3.27
N CYS A 137 9.87 5.19 -3.21
CA CYS A 137 9.68 3.84 -2.71
C CYS A 137 10.00 2.75 -3.74
N GLU A 138 10.02 3.05 -5.05
CA GLU A 138 10.24 2.05 -6.12
C GLU A 138 11.55 1.27 -5.99
N GLU A 139 12.60 1.87 -5.40
CA GLU A 139 13.88 1.20 -5.17
C GLU A 139 13.85 0.24 -3.97
N PHE A 140 12.88 0.41 -3.07
CA PHE A 140 12.83 -0.29 -1.79
C PHE A 140 11.79 -1.38 -1.75
N VAL A 141 10.73 -1.29 -2.55
CA VAL A 141 9.58 -2.21 -2.44
C VAL A 141 9.05 -2.64 -3.80
N ASP A 142 8.67 -3.90 -3.88
CA ASP A 142 7.86 -4.46 -4.97
C ASP A 142 6.56 -5.00 -4.34
N GLY A 143 5.49 -5.02 -5.12
CA GLY A 143 4.22 -5.50 -4.64
C GLY A 143 3.16 -5.68 -5.72
N VAL A 144 2.10 -6.36 -5.33
CA VAL A 144 0.89 -6.57 -6.12
C VAL A 144 -0.29 -6.01 -5.35
N VAL A 145 -0.96 -5.01 -5.90
CA VAL A 145 -2.19 -4.44 -5.33
C VAL A 145 -3.41 -5.06 -6.00
N THR A 146 -4.38 -5.49 -5.18
CA THR A 146 -5.72 -5.90 -5.61
C THR A 146 -6.75 -4.95 -5.01
N VAL A 147 -7.56 -4.32 -5.86
CA VAL A 147 -8.61 -3.38 -5.45
C VAL A 147 -9.97 -4.02 -5.67
N MET A 148 -10.81 -4.00 -4.63
CA MET A 148 -12.18 -4.52 -4.65
C MET A 148 -13.18 -3.42 -5.06
N PRO A 149 -14.36 -3.80 -5.58
CA PRO A 149 -15.42 -2.83 -5.85
C PRO A 149 -15.74 -1.99 -4.61
N GLY A 150 -15.87 -0.67 -4.79
CA GLY A 150 -16.19 0.26 -3.70
C GLY A 150 -14.99 0.87 -2.96
N SER A 151 -13.76 0.48 -3.29
CA SER A 151 -12.58 1.16 -2.75
C SER A 151 -12.48 2.61 -3.22
N THR A 152 -11.90 3.48 -2.38
CA THR A 152 -11.55 4.86 -2.78
C THR A 152 -10.18 4.97 -3.48
N ILE A 153 -9.43 3.86 -3.62
CA ILE A 153 -8.25 3.83 -4.50
C ILE A 153 -8.71 4.01 -5.95
N THR A 154 -8.20 5.06 -6.60
CA THR A 154 -8.61 5.45 -7.95
C THR A 154 -7.77 4.76 -9.03
N ALA A 155 -8.32 4.65 -10.24
CA ALA A 155 -7.56 4.16 -11.41
C ALA A 155 -6.32 5.02 -11.68
N GLU A 156 -6.40 6.34 -11.51
CA GLU A 156 -5.26 7.24 -11.65
C GLU A 156 -4.14 6.91 -10.65
N GLU A 157 -4.49 6.62 -9.40
CA GLU A 157 -3.50 6.23 -8.39
C GLU A 157 -2.85 4.88 -8.72
N LEU A 158 -3.61 3.93 -9.28
CA LEU A 158 -3.09 2.67 -9.77
C LEU A 158 -2.15 2.85 -10.96
N ASP A 159 -2.49 3.74 -11.90
CA ASP A 159 -1.66 4.06 -13.07
C ASP A 159 -0.33 4.68 -12.64
N ILE A 160 -0.34 5.61 -11.69
CA ILE A 160 0.88 6.20 -11.12
C ILE A 160 1.72 5.10 -10.45
N ALA A 161 1.12 4.29 -9.58
CA ALA A 161 1.83 3.20 -8.90
C ALA A 161 2.46 2.21 -9.89
N ALA A 162 1.75 1.90 -10.98
CA ALA A 162 2.20 1.02 -12.05
C ALA A 162 3.39 1.60 -12.83
N CYS A 163 3.42 2.91 -13.09
CA CYS A 163 4.57 3.58 -13.70
C CYS A 163 5.85 3.46 -12.85
N HIS A 164 5.70 3.22 -11.54
CA HIS A 164 6.77 3.10 -10.56
C HIS A 164 6.98 1.65 -10.06
N GLY A 165 6.60 0.66 -10.88
CA GLY A 165 6.95 -0.74 -10.66
C GLY A 165 6.00 -1.54 -9.76
N LEU A 166 4.96 -0.92 -9.18
CA LEU A 166 3.94 -1.68 -8.44
C LEU A 166 3.01 -2.41 -9.42
N ARG A 167 2.86 -3.72 -9.27
CA ARG A 167 1.96 -4.50 -10.13
C ARG A 167 0.51 -4.35 -9.67
N VAL A 168 -0.40 -4.21 -10.63
CA VAL A 168 -1.83 -4.01 -10.36
C VAL A 168 -2.62 -5.25 -10.81
N ALA A 169 -3.18 -5.97 -9.85
CA ALA A 169 -4.15 -7.04 -10.09
C ALA A 169 -5.57 -6.49 -9.87
N ALA A 170 -6.18 -5.88 -10.88
CA ALA A 170 -7.52 -5.33 -10.74
C ALA A 170 -8.58 -6.46 -10.63
N ALA A 171 -9.33 -6.52 -9.53
CA ALA A 171 -10.46 -7.46 -9.37
C ALA A 171 -11.79 -6.91 -9.91
N ALA A 172 -11.84 -5.67 -10.41
CA ALA A 172 -13.05 -5.12 -11.02
C ALA A 172 -12.82 -4.86 -12.52
N ASN A 173 -13.53 -5.63 -13.36
CA ASN A 173 -13.64 -5.55 -14.83
C ASN A 173 -12.67 -6.38 -15.70
N GLY A 174 -12.21 -7.54 -15.24
CA GLY A 174 -11.73 -8.61 -16.14
C GLY A 174 -10.50 -8.27 -17.00
N ARG A 175 -9.75 -7.22 -16.66
CA ARG A 175 -8.47 -6.90 -17.28
C ARG A 175 -7.37 -7.04 -16.24
N SER A 176 -6.68 -8.18 -16.28
CA SER A 176 -5.31 -8.26 -15.78
C SER A 176 -4.44 -7.40 -16.68
N VAL A 177 -3.84 -6.34 -16.14
CA VAL A 177 -2.77 -5.62 -16.84
C VAL A 177 -1.46 -6.25 -16.38
N ASP A 178 -0.93 -7.14 -17.21
CA ASP A 178 0.42 -7.66 -17.02
C ASP A 178 1.42 -6.61 -17.53
N LEU A 179 2.08 -5.90 -16.62
CA LEU A 179 3.12 -4.91 -16.92
C LEU A 179 4.54 -5.48 -16.76
N SER A 180 4.70 -6.80 -16.71
CA SER A 180 6.02 -7.43 -16.67
C SER A 180 6.89 -7.21 -17.93
N ALA A 181 6.40 -6.46 -18.92
CA ALA A 181 7.13 -6.11 -20.13
C ALA A 181 7.49 -4.62 -20.21
N SER A 182 8.23 -4.09 -19.23
CA SER A 182 8.97 -2.81 -19.39
C SER A 182 10.12 -2.69 -18.37
N LYS A 183 11.18 -3.47 -18.59
CA LYS A 183 12.59 -3.05 -18.60
C LYS A 183 13.50 -4.27 -18.74
#